data_AF-A0A1A7RCF3-F1
#
_entry.id   AF-A0A1A7RCF3-F1
#
_cell.length_a   1.000
_cell.length_b   1.000
_cell.length_c   1.000
_cell.angle_alpha   90.00
_cell.angle_beta   90.00
_cell.angle_gamma   90.00
#
_symmetry.space_group_name_H-M   'P 1'
#
loop_
_entity.id
_entity.type
_entity.pdbx_description
1 polymer ?
#
loop_
_entity_poly.entity_id
_entity_poly.type
_entity_poly.pdbx_seq_one_letter_code
_entity_poly.pdbx_strand_id
1 'polypeptide(L)'
;MQSNFHGNLMSKLLTNEADQNLQQVLVLMNELSQWLIRSGVGYTEFTAALKPIFFQQAVHELERIDQKPTISAISLLSGLHRKDVTAYKEVISEGKALKDATVSEPISVPSRVIGLWLAEGWGDSLPFSSESENSFEMLVKRISTERHPRSVLNELIRLEIATEKDGQVYLQQRRFIPDPSQLEARKILTRNVQAHLEAGLHNLLNPDEMPYLEQAICADELTEESINKLHEMSLELWQKYSLQLLKLAAERCEMDEGNPEANRVFRFGVYQHDTKIKL
;
A
#
# COMPACT_ATOMS: atom_id res chain seq x y z
N MET A 1 19.95 42.08 -22.24
CA MET A 1 19.29 40.83 -22.69
C MET A 1 19.99 39.59 -22.10
N GLN A 2 20.13 39.52 -20.77
CA GLN A 2 20.61 38.34 -20.07
C GLN A 2 19.76 38.20 -18.80
N SER A 3 18.64 37.50 -18.89
CA SER A 3 17.90 37.06 -17.69
C SER A 3 16.93 35.89 -17.89
N ASN A 4 16.77 35.34 -19.11
CA ASN A 4 15.74 34.31 -19.38
C ASN A 4 16.28 32.90 -19.70
N PHE A 5 17.61 32.70 -19.70
CA PHE A 5 18.19 31.38 -20.02
C PHE A 5 18.40 30.47 -18.81
N HIS A 6 18.62 31.01 -17.61
CA HIS A 6 18.89 30.20 -16.41
C HIS A 6 17.61 29.61 -15.79
N GLY A 7 16.49 30.34 -15.81
CA GLY A 7 15.22 29.86 -15.27
C GLY A 7 14.60 28.69 -16.06
N ASN A 8 14.82 28.64 -17.38
CA ASN A 8 14.21 27.63 -18.27
C ASN A 8 15.00 26.31 -18.30
N LEU A 9 16.31 26.34 -17.97
CA LEU A 9 17.14 25.14 -17.87
C LEU A 9 16.95 24.45 -16.51
N MET A 10 16.92 25.22 -15.40
CA MET A 10 16.61 24.65 -14.08
C MET A 10 15.18 24.12 -13.98
N SER A 11 14.18 24.80 -14.57
CA SER A 11 12.81 24.26 -14.57
C SER A 11 12.71 22.98 -15.39
N LYS A 12 13.38 22.87 -16.55
CA LYS A 12 13.44 21.64 -17.34
C LYS A 12 14.17 20.49 -16.63
N LEU A 13 15.25 20.78 -15.90
CA LEU A 13 15.96 19.78 -15.09
C LEU A 13 15.09 19.26 -13.93
N LEU A 14 14.44 20.15 -13.18
CA LEU A 14 13.55 19.79 -12.07
C LEU A 14 12.29 19.04 -12.52
N THR A 15 11.73 19.40 -13.68
CA THR A 15 10.55 18.70 -14.25
C THR A 15 10.93 17.29 -14.71
N ASN A 16 12.16 17.12 -15.23
CA ASN A 16 12.68 15.82 -15.65
C ASN A 16 12.88 14.88 -14.45
N GLU A 17 13.37 15.37 -13.31
CA GLU A 17 13.51 14.56 -12.09
C GLU A 17 12.14 14.15 -11.50
N ALA A 18 11.17 15.06 -11.48
CA ALA A 18 9.82 14.75 -11.00
C ALA A 18 9.14 13.66 -11.85
N ASP A 19 9.20 13.80 -13.17
CA ASP A 19 8.64 12.81 -14.10
C ASP A 19 9.40 11.47 -13.99
N GLN A 20 10.72 11.49 -13.87
CA GLN A 20 11.54 10.28 -13.67
C GLN A 20 11.20 9.57 -12.35
N ASN A 21 11.10 10.31 -11.25
CA ASN A 21 10.72 9.76 -9.95
C ASN A 21 9.32 9.15 -10.01
N LEU A 22 8.38 9.79 -10.71
CA LEU A 22 7.06 9.20 -10.95
C LEU A 22 7.18 7.88 -11.72
N GLN A 23 7.96 7.83 -12.81
CA GLN A 23 8.16 6.58 -13.56
C GLN A 23 8.78 5.46 -12.69
N GLN A 24 9.76 5.78 -11.85
CA GLN A 24 10.37 4.81 -10.94
C GLN A 24 9.38 4.30 -9.90
N VAL A 25 8.59 5.19 -9.29
CA VAL A 25 7.52 4.81 -8.35
C VAL A 25 6.46 3.96 -9.05
N LEU A 26 6.15 4.23 -10.32
CA LEU A 26 5.17 3.45 -11.08
C LEU A 26 5.59 1.98 -11.27
N VAL A 27 6.90 1.67 -11.29
CA VAL A 27 7.41 0.29 -11.29
C VAL A 27 6.98 -0.44 -10.02
N LEU A 28 7.14 0.19 -8.86
CA LEU A 28 6.70 -0.36 -7.58
C LEU A 28 5.16 -0.44 -7.51
N MET A 29 4.49 0.58 -8.04
CA MET A 29 3.03 0.62 -8.06
C MET A 29 2.41 -0.48 -8.92
N ASN A 30 3.12 -1.04 -9.90
CA ASN A 30 2.64 -2.20 -10.65
C ASN A 30 2.37 -3.39 -9.71
N GLU A 31 3.33 -3.71 -8.86
CA GLU A 31 3.22 -4.83 -7.92
C GLU A 31 2.22 -4.54 -6.80
N LEU A 32 2.22 -3.32 -6.27
CA LEU A 32 1.25 -2.92 -5.24
C LEU A 32 -0.18 -2.92 -5.79
N SER A 33 -0.39 -2.41 -7.01
CA SER A 33 -1.70 -2.43 -7.66
C SER A 33 -2.17 -3.84 -7.94
N GLN A 34 -1.27 -4.75 -8.33
CA GLN A 34 -1.61 -6.17 -8.46
C GLN A 34 -2.10 -6.75 -7.13
N TRP A 35 -1.40 -6.47 -6.02
CA TRP A 35 -1.82 -6.93 -4.70
C TRP A 35 -3.19 -6.37 -4.30
N LEU A 36 -3.42 -5.07 -4.51
CA LEU A 36 -4.69 -4.40 -4.21
C LEU A 36 -5.85 -4.99 -5.01
N ILE A 37 -5.71 -5.11 -6.33
CA ILE A 37 -6.75 -5.65 -7.22
C ILE A 37 -7.05 -7.11 -6.88
N ARG A 38 -6.02 -7.93 -6.63
CA ARG A 38 -6.22 -9.31 -6.17
C ARG A 38 -7.02 -9.38 -4.88
N SER A 39 -6.86 -8.39 -4.01
CA SER A 39 -7.54 -8.25 -2.72
C SER A 39 -8.90 -7.54 -2.80
N GLY A 40 -9.35 -7.11 -3.97
CA GLY A 40 -10.64 -6.43 -4.17
C GLY A 40 -10.62 -4.93 -3.87
N VAL A 41 -9.44 -4.31 -3.73
CA VAL A 41 -9.27 -2.87 -3.59
C VAL A 41 -9.06 -2.26 -4.97
N GLY A 42 -9.98 -1.39 -5.38
CA GLY A 42 -9.92 -0.68 -6.66
C GLY A 42 -9.18 0.66 -6.57
N TYR A 43 -9.05 1.30 -7.74
CA TYR A 43 -8.38 2.61 -7.86
C TYR A 43 -9.07 3.70 -7.04
N THR A 44 -10.41 3.72 -7.01
CA THR A 44 -11.16 4.80 -6.33
C THR A 44 -10.97 4.70 -4.81
N GLU A 45 -11.03 3.50 -4.24
CA GLU A 45 -10.74 3.26 -2.82
C GLU A 45 -9.30 3.61 -2.49
N PHE A 46 -8.36 3.15 -3.32
CA PHE A 46 -6.94 3.37 -3.10
C PHE A 46 -6.57 4.86 -3.17
N THR A 47 -7.03 5.59 -4.19
CA THR A 47 -6.75 7.03 -4.31
C THR A 47 -7.35 7.86 -3.20
N ALA A 48 -8.53 7.49 -2.70
CA ALA A 48 -9.10 8.13 -1.52
C ALA A 48 -8.23 7.89 -0.27
N ALA A 49 -7.76 6.66 -0.06
CA ALA A 49 -6.86 6.31 1.04
C ALA A 49 -5.48 6.99 0.93
N LEU A 50 -5.02 7.32 -0.28
CA LEU A 50 -3.78 8.07 -0.50
C LEU A 50 -3.88 9.56 -0.13
N LYS A 51 -5.05 10.17 -0.17
CA LYS A 51 -5.22 11.61 0.14
C LYS A 51 -4.62 12.02 1.49
N PRO A 52 -4.95 11.38 2.63
CA PRO A 52 -4.35 11.77 3.91
C PRO A 52 -2.83 11.56 3.94
N ILE A 53 -2.30 10.57 3.20
CA ILE A 53 -0.86 10.33 3.08
C ILE A 53 -0.19 11.49 2.34
N PHE A 54 -0.73 11.91 1.19
CA PHE A 54 -0.23 13.06 0.44
C PHE A 54 -0.32 14.37 1.24
N PHE A 55 -1.39 14.54 2.01
CA PHE A 55 -1.52 15.66 2.94
C PHE A 55 -0.37 15.67 3.97
N GLN A 56 -0.10 14.55 4.63
CA GLN A 56 0.97 14.45 5.63
C GLN A 56 2.35 14.69 5.02
N GLN A 57 2.65 14.10 3.86
CA GLN A 57 3.94 14.30 3.20
C GLN A 57 4.15 15.77 2.79
N ALA A 58 3.10 16.46 2.32
CA ALA A 58 3.19 17.89 2.03
C ALA A 58 3.39 18.75 3.30
N VAL A 59 2.80 18.36 4.43
CA VAL A 59 3.06 19.03 5.71
C VAL A 59 4.51 18.85 6.14
N HIS A 60 5.02 17.62 6.15
CA HIS A 60 6.41 17.32 6.52
C HIS A 60 7.42 18.03 5.61
N GLU A 61 7.15 18.09 4.30
CA GLU A 61 8.03 18.78 3.36
C GLU A 61 8.04 20.30 3.61
N LEU A 62 6.88 20.91 3.92
CA LEU A 62 6.81 22.32 4.30
C LEU A 62 7.57 22.60 5.61
N GLU A 63 7.46 21.71 6.59
CA GLU A 63 8.22 21.80 7.85
C GLU A 63 9.73 21.66 7.61
N ARG A 64 10.16 20.72 6.75
CA ARG A 64 11.56 20.49 6.39
C ARG A 64 12.21 21.73 5.77
N ILE A 65 11.45 22.49 4.98
CA ILE A 65 11.92 23.74 4.34
C ILE A 65 11.59 25.00 5.15
N ASP A 66 11.22 24.86 6.43
CA ASP A 66 10.87 25.95 7.36
C ASP A 66 9.77 26.90 6.83
N GLN A 67 8.77 26.33 6.14
CA GLN A 67 7.60 27.04 5.64
C GLN A 67 6.34 26.70 6.41
N LYS A 68 5.50 27.71 6.63
CA LYS A 68 4.23 27.52 7.33
C LYS A 68 3.27 26.64 6.50
N PRO A 69 2.72 25.55 7.06
CA PRO A 69 1.78 24.66 6.38
C PRO A 69 0.37 25.28 6.29
N THR A 70 0.24 26.29 5.42
CA THR A 70 -1.05 26.93 5.10
C THR A 70 -1.88 26.04 4.19
N ILE A 71 -3.21 26.18 4.20
CA ILE A 71 -4.11 25.42 3.31
C ILE A 71 -3.71 25.59 1.84
N SER A 72 -3.32 26.80 1.42
CA SER A 72 -2.86 27.07 0.07
C SER A 72 -1.54 26.39 -0.27
N ALA A 73 -0.57 26.39 0.66
CA ALA A 73 0.72 25.76 0.46
C ALA A 73 0.59 24.23 0.37
N ILE A 74 -0.18 23.62 1.28
CA ILE A 74 -0.43 22.18 1.27
C ILE A 74 -1.16 21.77 0.00
N SER A 75 -2.21 22.50 -0.39
CA SER A 75 -2.97 22.22 -1.62
C SER A 75 -2.11 22.33 -2.87
N LEU A 76 -1.20 23.31 -2.94
CA LEU A 76 -0.27 23.48 -4.05
C LEU A 76 0.73 22.32 -4.13
N LEU A 77 1.33 21.94 -3.00
CA LEU A 77 2.39 20.92 -2.95
C LEU A 77 1.85 19.49 -3.11
N SER A 78 0.73 19.17 -2.48
CA SER A 78 0.11 17.84 -2.55
C SER A 78 -0.79 17.62 -3.76
N GLY A 79 -1.20 18.69 -4.45
CA GLY A 79 -2.24 18.65 -5.49
C GLY A 79 -3.66 18.38 -4.96
N LEU A 80 -3.84 18.29 -3.63
CA LEU A 80 -5.15 18.03 -3.03
C LEU A 80 -6.09 19.24 -3.12
N HIS A 81 -7.38 18.96 -3.21
CA HIS A 81 -8.39 20.01 -3.20
C HIS A 81 -8.44 20.70 -1.83
N ARG A 82 -8.61 22.02 -1.81
CA ARG A 82 -8.61 22.82 -0.57
C ARG A 82 -9.63 22.34 0.46
N LYS A 83 -10.80 21.84 0.03
CA LYS A 83 -11.81 21.25 0.93
C LYS A 83 -11.25 20.07 1.73
N ASP A 84 -10.54 19.16 1.07
CA ASP A 84 -9.93 17.99 1.72
C ASP A 84 -8.84 18.43 2.69
N VAL A 85 -7.98 19.37 2.27
CA VAL A 85 -6.92 19.94 3.12
C VAL A 85 -7.48 20.62 4.38
N THR A 86 -8.56 21.40 4.25
CA THR A 86 -9.23 22.03 5.39
C THR A 86 -9.75 20.98 6.36
N ALA A 87 -10.46 19.96 5.88
CA ALA A 87 -11.02 18.90 6.71
C ALA A 87 -9.93 18.13 7.48
N TYR A 88 -8.84 17.74 6.81
CA TYR A 88 -7.71 17.06 7.46
C TYR A 88 -7.04 17.92 8.52
N LYS A 89 -6.89 19.23 8.26
CA LYS A 89 -6.27 20.14 9.20
C LYS A 89 -7.14 20.38 10.45
N GLU A 90 -8.46 20.48 10.28
CA GLU A 90 -9.41 20.59 11.39
C GLU A 90 -9.31 19.37 12.33
N VAL A 91 -9.31 18.16 11.76
CA VAL A 91 -9.21 16.90 12.52
C VAL A 91 -7.91 16.79 13.30
N ILE A 92 -6.77 17.16 12.70
CA ILE A 92 -5.48 17.22 13.40
C ILE A 92 -5.51 18.25 14.53
N SER A 93 -6.10 19.43 14.29
CA SER A 93 -6.19 20.47 15.33
C SER A 93 -7.04 20.06 16.53
N GLU A 94 -7.97 19.12 16.33
CA GLU A 94 -8.78 18.50 17.38
C GLU A 94 -8.07 17.32 18.08
N GLY A 95 -6.82 17.01 17.70
CA GLY A 95 -6.06 15.88 18.25
C GLY A 95 -6.58 14.51 17.80
N LYS A 96 -7.39 14.46 16.75
CA LYS A 96 -7.97 13.23 16.20
C LYS A 96 -7.09 12.64 15.10
N ALA A 97 -7.30 11.37 14.78
CA ALA A 97 -6.57 10.72 13.71
C ALA A 97 -7.14 11.15 12.35
N LEU A 98 -6.30 11.25 11.32
CA LEU A 98 -6.75 11.68 9.98
C LEU A 98 -7.86 10.80 9.37
N LYS A 99 -7.93 9.53 9.76
CA LYS A 99 -9.02 8.60 9.41
C LYS A 99 -10.40 9.04 9.94
N ASP A 100 -10.43 9.94 10.92
CA ASP A 100 -11.66 10.47 11.52
C ASP A 100 -12.17 11.71 10.76
N ALA A 101 -11.45 12.16 9.72
CA ALA A 101 -11.92 13.22 8.84
C ALA A 101 -13.16 12.76 8.07
N THR A 102 -14.22 13.57 8.05
CA THR A 102 -15.43 13.33 7.27
C THR A 102 -15.21 13.62 5.79
N VAL A 103 -14.31 12.85 5.18
CA VAL A 103 -14.14 12.75 3.74
C VAL A 103 -14.88 11.48 3.33
N SER A 104 -15.82 11.57 2.38
CA SER A 104 -16.50 10.37 1.89
C SER A 104 -15.46 9.44 1.26
N GLU A 105 -15.10 8.39 1.98
CA GLU A 105 -14.26 7.34 1.44
C GLU A 105 -15.14 6.42 0.59
N PRO A 106 -14.84 6.27 -0.71
CA PRO A 106 -15.54 5.32 -1.54
C PRO A 106 -15.28 3.92 -0.99
N ILE A 107 -16.34 3.21 -0.65
CA ILE A 107 -16.31 1.77 -0.38
C ILE A 107 -16.73 1.07 -1.66
N SER A 108 -16.04 -0.02 -2.00
CA SER A 108 -16.34 -0.80 -3.20
C SER A 108 -17.81 -1.22 -3.26
N VAL A 109 -18.37 -1.25 -4.47
CA VAL A 109 -19.74 -1.73 -4.70
C VAL A 109 -19.93 -3.16 -4.16
N PRO A 110 -19.04 -4.14 -4.42
CA PRO A 110 -19.12 -5.46 -3.81
C PRO A 110 -19.17 -5.42 -2.28
N SER A 111 -18.30 -4.66 -1.63
CA SER A 111 -18.28 -4.54 -0.16
C SER A 111 -19.56 -3.90 0.39
N ARG A 112 -20.10 -2.88 -0.28
CA ARG A 112 -21.38 -2.26 0.10
C ARG A 112 -22.56 -3.21 -0.08
N VAL A 113 -22.56 -4.05 -1.11
CA VAL A 113 -23.57 -5.08 -1.34
C VAL A 113 -23.55 -6.13 -0.22
N ILE A 114 -22.37 -6.61 0.17
CA ILE A 114 -22.23 -7.52 1.31
C ILE A 114 -22.68 -6.86 2.61
N GLY A 115 -22.25 -5.63 2.86
CA GLY A 115 -22.66 -4.88 4.06
C GLY A 115 -24.18 -4.73 4.15
N LEU A 116 -24.84 -4.41 3.03
CA LEU A 116 -26.31 -4.34 2.98
C LEU A 116 -26.95 -5.72 3.18
N TRP A 117 -26.45 -6.78 2.53
CA TRP A 117 -26.96 -8.14 2.73
C TRP A 117 -26.93 -8.54 4.21
N LEU A 118 -25.80 -8.32 4.88
CA LEU A 118 -25.64 -8.63 6.30
C LEU A 118 -26.55 -7.77 7.18
N ALA A 119 -26.65 -6.47 6.90
CA ALA A 119 -27.48 -5.54 7.67
C ALA A 119 -28.99 -5.86 7.59
N GLU A 120 -29.43 -6.35 6.43
CA GLU A 120 -30.82 -6.76 6.19
C GLU A 120 -31.15 -8.11 6.84
N GLY A 121 -30.14 -8.92 7.20
CA GLY A 121 -30.32 -10.21 7.84
C GLY A 121 -30.96 -11.29 6.95
N TRP A 122 -30.89 -11.13 5.63
CA TRP A 122 -31.53 -12.03 4.67
C TRP A 122 -30.76 -13.33 4.43
N GLY A 123 -30.65 -14.17 5.45
CA GLY A 123 -30.06 -15.52 5.37
C GLY A 123 -28.68 -15.61 4.70
N ASP A 124 -28.21 -16.84 4.51
CA ASP A 124 -26.90 -17.10 3.91
C ASP A 124 -26.97 -17.33 2.39
N SER A 125 -28.19 -17.31 1.82
CA SER A 125 -28.40 -17.48 0.39
C SER A 125 -29.56 -16.66 -0.13
N LEU A 126 -29.43 -16.14 -1.34
CA LEU A 126 -30.47 -15.41 -2.06
C LEU A 126 -30.57 -15.93 -3.50
N PRO A 127 -31.75 -15.95 -4.13
CA PRO A 127 -31.84 -16.08 -5.58
C PRO A 127 -31.07 -14.97 -6.28
N PHE A 128 -30.44 -15.28 -7.41
CA PHE A 128 -29.76 -14.26 -8.21
C PHE A 128 -30.74 -13.15 -8.62
N SER A 129 -31.90 -13.54 -9.13
CA SER A 129 -33.01 -12.66 -9.51
C SER A 129 -34.33 -13.33 -9.12
N SER A 130 -35.27 -12.54 -8.63
CA SER A 130 -36.62 -12.99 -8.27
C SER A 130 -37.58 -11.79 -8.32
N GLU A 131 -38.81 -12.02 -8.80
CA GLU A 131 -39.88 -11.02 -8.79
C GLU A 131 -40.70 -11.06 -7.49
N SER A 132 -40.67 -12.18 -6.76
CA SER A 132 -41.52 -12.42 -5.58
C SER A 132 -40.76 -12.41 -4.27
N GLU A 133 -39.43 -12.50 -4.29
CA GLU A 133 -38.58 -12.63 -3.11
C GLU A 133 -37.40 -11.66 -3.16
N ASN A 134 -36.74 -11.48 -2.01
CA ASN A 134 -35.48 -10.75 -1.93
C ASN A 134 -34.42 -11.47 -2.77
N SER A 135 -33.66 -10.72 -3.58
CA SER A 135 -32.69 -11.28 -4.52
C SER A 135 -31.37 -10.52 -4.49
N PHE A 136 -30.31 -11.18 -4.95
CA PHE A 136 -29.00 -10.56 -5.09
C PHE A 136 -29.05 -9.35 -6.05
N GLU A 137 -29.80 -9.46 -7.14
CA GLU A 137 -30.02 -8.35 -8.07
C GLU A 137 -30.63 -7.12 -7.39
N MET A 138 -31.60 -7.32 -6.49
CA MET A 138 -32.19 -6.22 -5.72
C MET A 138 -31.15 -5.51 -4.86
N LEU A 139 -30.28 -6.27 -4.16
CA LEU A 139 -29.22 -5.70 -3.34
C LEU A 139 -28.27 -4.81 -4.16
N VAL A 140 -27.85 -5.29 -5.33
CA VAL A 140 -26.96 -4.50 -6.21
C VAL A 140 -27.65 -3.21 -6.65
N LYS A 141 -28.90 -3.30 -7.11
CA LYS A 141 -29.67 -2.13 -7.59
C LYS A 141 -29.92 -1.08 -6.51
N ARG A 142 -30.01 -1.48 -5.23
CA ARG A 142 -30.07 -0.52 -4.09
C ARG A 142 -28.77 0.23 -3.87
N ILE A 143 -27.63 -0.37 -4.20
CA ILE A 143 -26.29 0.17 -3.93
C ILE A 143 -25.75 0.98 -5.12
N SER A 144 -25.99 0.51 -6.35
CA SER A 144 -25.46 1.10 -7.58
C SER A 144 -26.41 0.86 -8.75
N THR A 145 -26.69 1.92 -9.50
CA THR A 145 -27.42 1.87 -10.77
C THR A 145 -26.51 1.66 -11.99
N GLU A 146 -25.20 1.83 -11.83
CA GLU A 146 -24.22 1.77 -12.91
C GLU A 146 -23.60 0.38 -13.10
N ARG A 147 -23.49 -0.40 -12.02
CA ARG A 147 -22.84 -1.72 -12.05
C ARG A 147 -23.86 -2.82 -12.31
N HIS A 148 -23.62 -3.63 -13.34
CA HIS A 148 -24.48 -4.76 -13.65
C HIS A 148 -24.40 -5.84 -12.54
N PRO A 149 -25.53 -6.38 -12.03
CA PRO A 149 -25.55 -7.37 -10.95
C PRO A 149 -24.66 -8.59 -11.19
N ARG A 150 -24.67 -9.13 -12.41
CA ARG A 150 -23.81 -10.26 -12.79
C ARG A 150 -22.31 -9.97 -12.61
N SER A 151 -21.87 -8.75 -12.93
CA SER A 151 -20.47 -8.36 -12.78
C SER A 151 -20.07 -8.26 -11.30
N VAL A 152 -20.97 -7.75 -10.45
CA VAL A 152 -20.75 -7.70 -9.00
C VAL A 152 -20.68 -9.11 -8.41
N LEU A 153 -21.57 -10.02 -8.83
CA LEU A 153 -21.53 -11.42 -8.41
C LEU A 153 -20.22 -12.10 -8.83
N ASN A 154 -19.80 -11.93 -10.09
CA ASN A 154 -18.54 -12.51 -10.58
C ASN A 154 -17.34 -12.03 -9.77
N GLU A 155 -17.33 -10.76 -9.35
CA GLU A 155 -16.28 -10.23 -8.49
C GLU A 155 -16.30 -10.85 -7.09
N LEU A 156 -17.48 -11.01 -6.48
CA LEU A 156 -17.62 -11.70 -5.20
C LEU A 156 -17.20 -13.17 -5.28
N ILE A 157 -17.45 -13.84 -6.41
CA ILE A 157 -16.97 -15.21 -6.68
C ILE A 157 -15.46 -15.23 -6.84
N ARG A 158 -14.86 -14.29 -7.60
CA ARG A 158 -13.40 -14.17 -7.77
C ARG A 158 -12.70 -13.97 -6.43
N LEU A 159 -13.30 -13.19 -5.54
CA LEU A 159 -12.82 -12.96 -4.18
C LEU A 159 -13.17 -14.10 -3.21
N GLU A 160 -13.85 -15.15 -3.71
CA GLU A 160 -14.31 -16.31 -2.95
C GLU A 160 -15.27 -15.97 -1.79
N ILE A 161 -15.87 -14.78 -1.82
CA ILE A 161 -16.83 -14.28 -0.82
C ILE A 161 -18.23 -14.86 -1.08
N ALA A 162 -18.54 -15.20 -2.34
CA ALA A 162 -19.80 -15.82 -2.71
C ALA A 162 -19.58 -17.01 -3.65
N THR A 163 -20.57 -17.89 -3.72
CA THR A 163 -20.65 -18.95 -4.73
C THR A 163 -22.03 -18.96 -5.35
N GLU A 164 -22.16 -19.37 -6.60
CA GLU A 164 -23.45 -19.54 -7.26
C GLU A 164 -23.69 -21.01 -7.59
N LYS A 165 -24.89 -21.52 -7.28
CA LYS A 165 -25.32 -22.86 -7.63
C LYS A 165 -26.83 -22.87 -7.86
N ASP A 166 -27.28 -23.47 -8.97
CA ASP A 166 -28.70 -23.65 -9.30
C ASP A 166 -29.53 -22.34 -9.24
N GLY A 167 -28.93 -21.21 -9.63
CA GLY A 167 -29.57 -19.88 -9.61
C GLY A 167 -29.59 -19.20 -8.23
N GLN A 168 -29.06 -19.85 -7.19
CA GLN A 168 -28.89 -19.30 -5.85
C GLN A 168 -27.47 -18.81 -5.64
N VAL A 169 -27.34 -17.64 -5.01
CA VAL A 169 -26.10 -17.02 -4.55
C VAL A 169 -25.95 -17.30 -3.06
N TYR A 170 -24.82 -17.89 -2.66
CA TYR A 170 -24.52 -18.25 -1.28
C TYR A 170 -23.36 -17.41 -0.77
N LEU A 171 -23.52 -16.84 0.42
CA LEU A 171 -22.46 -16.08 1.10
C LEU A 171 -21.50 -17.03 1.83
N GLN A 172 -20.21 -16.85 1.59
CA GLN A 172 -19.16 -17.67 2.21
C GLN A 172 -18.68 -17.01 3.52
N GLN A 173 -19.54 -16.96 4.56
CA GLN A 173 -19.26 -16.22 5.80
C GLN A 173 -17.93 -16.59 6.48
N ARG A 174 -17.50 -17.85 6.38
CA ARG A 174 -16.22 -18.32 6.94
C ARG A 174 -15.00 -17.61 6.34
N ARG A 175 -15.13 -17.00 5.15
CA ARG A 175 -14.08 -16.24 4.47
C ARG A 175 -13.88 -14.84 5.04
N PHE A 176 -14.76 -14.36 5.92
CA PHE A 176 -14.56 -13.12 6.65
C PHE A 176 -13.56 -13.23 7.79
N ILE A 177 -13.19 -14.45 8.19
CA ILE A 177 -12.17 -14.69 9.23
C ILE A 177 -10.80 -14.69 8.54
N PRO A 178 -9.90 -13.72 8.84
CA PRO A 178 -8.57 -13.71 8.27
C PRO A 178 -7.77 -14.95 8.68
N ASP A 179 -7.07 -15.56 7.73
CA ASP A 179 -6.11 -16.62 8.02
C ASP A 179 -4.91 -16.03 8.80
N PRO A 180 -4.65 -16.48 10.05
CA PRO A 180 -3.58 -15.93 10.88
C PRO A 180 -2.20 -16.09 10.25
N SER A 181 -1.95 -17.18 9.51
CA SER A 181 -0.66 -17.43 8.88
C SER A 181 -0.38 -16.44 7.74
N GLN A 182 -1.41 -16.14 6.94
CA GLN A 182 -1.33 -15.12 5.90
C GLN A 182 -1.23 -13.71 6.49
N LEU A 183 -1.87 -13.45 7.63
CA LEU A 183 -1.77 -12.17 8.30
C LEU A 183 -0.34 -11.87 8.77
N GLU A 184 0.34 -12.85 9.37
CA GLU A 184 1.74 -12.70 9.77
C GLU A 184 2.68 -12.55 8.56
N ALA A 185 2.48 -13.33 7.50
CA ALA A 185 3.25 -13.17 6.27
C ALA A 185 3.11 -11.76 5.67
N ARG A 186 1.89 -11.20 5.63
CA ARG A 186 1.63 -9.82 5.18
C ARG A 186 2.36 -8.81 6.06
N LYS A 187 2.31 -8.95 7.38
CA LYS A 187 3.02 -8.04 8.31
C LYS A 187 4.53 -8.06 8.09
N ILE A 188 5.12 -9.24 7.90
CA ILE A 188 6.55 -9.39 7.64
C ILE A 188 6.90 -8.71 6.31
N LEU A 189 6.15 -8.98 5.24
CA LEU A 189 6.34 -8.34 3.94
C LEU A 189 6.25 -6.82 4.06
N THR A 190 5.18 -6.29 4.65
CA THR A 190 4.99 -4.84 4.83
C THR A 190 6.16 -4.21 5.59
N ARG A 191 6.60 -4.80 6.70
CA ARG A 191 7.73 -4.26 7.50
C ARG A 191 9.04 -4.28 6.75
N ASN A 192 9.29 -5.32 5.96
CA ASN A 192 10.52 -5.42 5.18
C ASN A 192 10.53 -4.43 4.01
N VAL A 193 9.43 -4.33 3.27
CA VAL A 193 9.29 -3.36 2.16
C VAL A 193 9.37 -1.93 2.70
N GLN A 194 8.73 -1.63 3.82
CA GLN A 194 8.82 -0.32 4.46
C GLN A 194 10.26 0.04 4.82
N ALA A 195 10.97 -0.83 5.55
CA ALA A 195 12.34 -0.54 5.97
C ALA A 195 13.31 -0.42 4.78
N HIS A 196 13.12 -1.21 3.73
CA HIS A 196 13.92 -1.10 2.52
C HIS A 196 13.65 0.23 1.80
N LEU A 197 12.39 0.62 1.63
CA LEU A 197 12.04 1.92 1.03
C LEU A 197 12.56 3.09 1.86
N GLU A 198 12.44 3.04 3.19
CA GLU A 198 12.98 4.07 4.09
C GLU A 198 14.50 4.19 3.94
N ALA A 199 15.23 3.06 3.88
CA ALA A 199 16.67 3.06 3.67
C ALA A 199 17.07 3.64 2.31
N GLY A 200 16.42 3.21 1.23
CA GLY A 200 16.69 3.69 -0.12
C GLY A 200 16.34 5.17 -0.31
N LEU A 201 15.19 5.60 0.21
CA LEU A 201 14.77 7.01 0.16
C LEU A 201 15.68 7.89 1.03
N HIS A 202 16.13 7.42 2.19
CA HIS A 202 17.13 8.15 2.99
C HIS A 202 18.42 8.36 2.19
N ASN A 203 18.94 7.30 1.57
CA ASN A 203 20.15 7.40 0.74
C ASN A 203 19.97 8.35 -0.46
N LEU A 204 18.76 8.42 -1.02
CA LEU A 204 18.44 9.29 -2.15
C LEU A 204 18.23 10.76 -1.74
N LEU A 205 17.49 11.01 -0.66
CA LEU A 205 17.04 12.34 -0.25
C LEU A 205 18.02 13.04 0.71
N ASN A 206 18.87 12.29 1.41
CA ASN A 206 19.85 12.80 2.38
C ASN A 206 21.27 12.34 2.01
N PRO A 207 21.80 12.69 0.82
CA PRO A 207 23.09 12.18 0.33
C PRO A 207 24.30 12.61 1.17
N ASP A 208 24.14 13.63 2.02
CA ASP A 208 25.19 14.13 2.93
C ASP A 208 25.24 13.40 4.29
N GLU A 209 24.25 12.54 4.58
CA GLU A 209 24.20 11.75 5.82
C GLU A 209 24.83 10.36 5.64
N MET A 210 25.10 9.66 6.75
CA MET A 210 25.60 8.28 6.71
C MET A 210 24.57 7.40 5.96
N PRO A 211 24.96 6.72 4.86
CA PRO A 211 24.03 5.92 4.09
C PRO A 211 23.69 4.63 4.81
N TYR A 212 22.45 4.18 4.67
CA TYR A 212 22.07 2.82 5.00
C TYR A 212 22.64 1.84 3.96
N LEU A 213 22.89 0.60 4.39
CA LEU A 213 23.29 -0.47 3.49
C LEU A 213 22.12 -0.85 2.57
N GLU A 214 22.17 -0.39 1.31
CA GLU A 214 21.21 -0.71 0.24
C GLU A 214 22.02 -1.21 -0.96
N GLN A 215 22.20 -2.53 -1.04
CA GLN A 215 23.02 -3.19 -2.06
C GLN A 215 22.41 -4.55 -2.43
N ALA A 216 22.55 -4.92 -3.70
CA ALA A 216 22.15 -6.23 -4.20
C ALA A 216 23.21 -6.82 -5.14
N ILE A 217 23.34 -8.14 -5.15
CA ILE A 217 24.16 -8.87 -6.13
C ILE A 217 23.26 -9.18 -7.32
N CYS A 218 23.65 -8.75 -8.51
CA CYS A 218 22.96 -9.05 -9.76
C CYS A 218 23.91 -9.83 -10.68
N ALA A 219 23.43 -10.95 -11.20
CA ALA A 219 24.11 -11.77 -12.21
C ALA A 219 23.09 -12.18 -13.27
N ASP A 220 23.47 -12.07 -14.54
CA ASP A 220 22.64 -12.36 -15.70
C ASP A 220 23.13 -13.61 -16.47
N GLU A 221 22.39 -13.99 -17.51
CA GLU A 221 22.71 -15.13 -18.39
C GLU A 221 22.87 -16.47 -17.66
N LEU A 222 22.09 -16.67 -16.59
CA LEU A 222 22.16 -17.85 -15.73
C LEU A 222 21.25 -18.99 -16.20
N THR A 223 21.74 -20.22 -16.06
CA THR A 223 20.93 -21.43 -16.24
C THR A 223 20.10 -21.73 -14.99
N GLU A 224 19.08 -22.59 -15.12
CA GLU A 224 18.28 -23.06 -13.97
C GLU A 224 19.14 -23.76 -12.90
N GLU A 225 20.16 -24.52 -13.32
CA GLU A 225 21.13 -25.13 -12.41
C GLU A 225 21.91 -24.08 -11.61
N SER A 226 22.35 -23.01 -12.28
CA SER A 226 23.05 -21.90 -11.63
C SER A 226 22.16 -21.15 -10.65
N ILE A 227 20.88 -20.91 -10.99
CA ILE A 227 19.91 -20.29 -10.09
C ILE A 227 19.69 -21.15 -8.84
N ASN A 228 19.49 -22.45 -9.00
CA ASN A 228 19.35 -23.37 -7.87
C ASN A 228 20.58 -23.32 -6.96
N LYS A 229 21.79 -23.29 -7.54
CA LYS A 229 23.02 -23.21 -6.75
C LYS A 229 23.16 -21.91 -5.99
N LEU A 230 22.81 -20.79 -6.61
CA LEU A 230 22.81 -19.47 -5.98
C LEU A 230 21.76 -19.38 -4.86
N HIS A 231 20.59 -19.98 -5.07
CA HIS A 231 19.53 -20.06 -4.06
C HIS A 231 20.00 -20.82 -2.81
N GLU A 232 20.55 -22.03 -2.98
CA GLU A 232 21.11 -22.84 -1.89
C GLU A 232 22.17 -22.07 -1.09
N MET A 233 23.14 -21.46 -1.79
CA MET A 233 24.21 -20.69 -1.16
C MET A 233 23.68 -19.45 -0.42
N SER A 234 22.68 -18.76 -0.98
CA SER A 234 22.08 -17.59 -0.35
C SER A 234 21.42 -17.95 0.98
N LEU A 235 20.73 -19.09 1.04
CA LEU A 235 20.12 -19.59 2.29
C LEU A 235 21.18 -19.95 3.34
N GLU A 236 22.25 -20.64 2.93
CA GLU A 236 23.35 -21.00 3.83
C GLU A 236 24.02 -19.75 4.43
N LEU A 237 24.35 -18.78 3.59
CA LEU A 237 24.95 -17.50 4.02
C LEU A 237 24.00 -16.74 4.94
N TRP A 238 22.71 -16.66 4.60
CA TRP A 238 21.73 -15.98 5.45
C TRP A 238 21.60 -16.65 6.82
N GLN A 239 21.50 -17.98 6.89
CA GLN A 239 21.43 -18.70 8.17
C GLN A 239 22.64 -18.39 9.06
N LYS A 240 23.84 -18.38 8.48
CA LYS A 240 25.07 -18.05 9.19
C LYS A 240 25.08 -16.61 9.70
N TYR A 241 24.78 -15.64 8.83
CA TYR A 241 24.89 -14.22 9.19
C TYR A 241 23.74 -13.73 10.07
N SER A 242 22.51 -14.19 9.83
CA SER A 242 21.34 -13.84 10.65
C SER A 242 21.51 -14.30 12.08
N LEU A 243 22.06 -15.49 12.33
CA LEU A 243 22.33 -15.97 13.68
C LEU A 243 23.36 -15.09 14.41
N GLN A 244 24.43 -14.67 13.72
CA GLN A 244 25.44 -13.79 14.31
C GLN A 244 24.84 -12.43 14.69
N LEU A 245 24.06 -11.85 13.78
CA LEU A 245 23.45 -10.54 13.99
C LEU A 245 22.35 -10.60 15.05
N LEU A 246 21.56 -11.68 15.11
CA LEU A 246 20.54 -11.88 16.13
C LEU A 246 21.15 -11.98 17.54
N LYS A 247 22.26 -12.70 17.69
CA LYS A 247 22.99 -12.78 18.97
C LYS A 247 23.46 -11.40 19.42
N LEU A 248 24.11 -10.65 18.54
CA LEU A 248 24.55 -9.30 18.83
C LEU A 248 23.36 -8.36 19.15
N ALA A 249 22.27 -8.47 18.40
CA ALA A 249 21.08 -7.66 18.64
C ALA A 249 20.47 -7.95 20.02
N ALA A 250 20.38 -9.22 20.41
CA ALA A 250 19.91 -9.61 21.74
C ALA A 250 20.79 -9.03 22.86
N GLU A 251 22.12 -9.16 22.73
CA GLU A 251 23.09 -8.58 23.67
C GLU A 251 22.91 -7.06 23.79
N ARG A 252 22.69 -6.35 22.67
CA ARG A 252 22.48 -4.89 22.68
C ARG A 252 21.14 -4.51 23.30
N CYS A 253 20.07 -5.24 22.99
CA CYS A 253 18.76 -5.03 23.60
C CYS A 253 18.80 -5.19 25.13
N GLU A 254 19.53 -6.19 25.64
CA GLU A 254 19.72 -6.38 27.09
C GLU A 254 20.51 -5.23 27.72
N MET A 255 21.57 -4.74 27.06
CA MET A 255 22.37 -3.60 27.54
C MET A 255 21.57 -2.29 27.57
N ASP A 256 20.69 -2.11 26.59
CA ASP A 256 19.89 -0.89 26.42
C ASP A 256 18.56 -0.93 27.19
N GLU A 257 18.24 -2.03 27.88
CA GLU A 257 16.99 -2.19 28.62
C GLU A 257 16.82 -1.10 29.70
N GLY A 258 15.68 -0.41 29.67
CA GLY A 258 15.37 0.68 30.60
C GLY A 258 16.09 2.01 30.33
N ASN A 259 16.95 2.08 29.31
CA ASN A 259 17.59 3.34 28.91
C ASN A 259 16.59 4.23 28.13
N PRO A 260 16.31 5.47 28.59
CA PRO A 260 15.39 6.37 27.89
C PRO A 260 15.86 6.77 26.48
N GLU A 261 17.17 6.67 26.20
CA GLU A 261 17.74 6.94 24.87
C GLU A 261 17.63 5.75 23.90
N ALA A 262 17.18 4.57 24.36
CA ALA A 262 16.98 3.38 23.54
C ALA A 262 15.70 3.46 22.68
N ASN A 263 15.65 4.47 21.80
CA ASN A 263 14.49 4.82 20.98
C ASN A 263 14.64 4.45 19.50
N ARG A 264 15.59 3.57 19.18
CA ARG A 264 15.91 3.15 17.81
C ARG A 264 15.45 1.71 17.57
N VAL A 265 14.93 1.46 16.37
CA VAL A 265 14.60 0.10 15.89
C VAL A 265 15.57 -0.25 14.77
N PHE A 266 16.26 -1.38 14.91
CA PHE A 266 17.14 -1.91 13.87
C PHE A 266 16.42 -3.02 13.08
N ARG A 267 16.47 -2.94 11.75
CA ARG A 267 16.00 -3.99 10.85
C ARG A 267 17.02 -4.21 9.76
N PHE A 268 17.45 -5.45 9.63
CA PHE A 268 18.27 -5.92 8.51
C PHE A 268 17.58 -7.13 7.90
N GLY A 269 17.39 -7.11 6.59
CA GLY A 269 16.77 -8.17 5.82
C GLY A 269 17.52 -8.38 4.52
N VAL A 270 17.50 -9.61 4.04
CA VAL A 270 18.01 -9.98 2.72
C VAL A 270 16.84 -10.58 1.96
N TYR A 271 16.72 -10.22 0.68
CA TYR A 271 15.71 -10.77 -0.22
C TYR A 271 16.41 -11.38 -1.43
N GLN A 272 15.84 -12.47 -1.95
CA GLN A 272 16.26 -13.11 -3.18
C GLN A 272 15.06 -13.20 -4.10
N HIS A 273 15.25 -12.83 -5.36
CA HIS A 273 14.24 -12.93 -6.41
C HIS A 273 14.94 -13.28 -7.72
N ASP A 274 14.40 -14.27 -8.42
CA ASP A 274 14.78 -14.62 -9.79
C ASP A 274 13.52 -14.66 -10.66
N THR A 275 13.66 -14.38 -11.95
CA THR A 275 12.55 -14.39 -12.89
C THR A 275 12.99 -14.98 -14.22
N LYS A 276 12.07 -15.70 -14.87
CA LYS A 276 12.31 -16.16 -16.25
C LYS A 276 12.17 -14.98 -17.20
N ILE A 277 13.22 -14.72 -17.96
CA ILE A 277 13.16 -13.77 -19.07
C ILE A 277 12.21 -14.35 -20.11
N LYS A 278 11.09 -13.65 -20.37
CA LYS A 278 10.27 -13.92 -21.56
C LYS A 278 11.04 -13.37 -22.76
N LEU A 279 11.61 -14.27 -23.55
CA LEU A 279 12.20 -13.95 -24.85
C LEU A 279 11.14 -13.48 -25.85
#